data_AF-A0A7C6Y5C4-F1
#
_entry.id   AF-A0A7C6Y5C4-F1
#
_cell.length_a   1.000
_cell.length_b   1.000
_cell.length_c   1.000
_cell.angle_alpha   90.00
_cell.angle_beta   90.00
_cell.angle_gamma   90.00
#
_symmetry.space_group_name_H-M   'P 1'
#
loop_
_entity.id
_entity.type
_entity.pdbx_description
1 polymer ?
#
loop_
_entity_poly.entity_id
_entity_poly.type
_entity_poly.pdbx_seq_one_letter_code
_entity_poly.pdbx_strand_id
1 'polypeptide(L)'
;MKLKIGQINELQVVRKTDIAYLLKSKDQEEVFLHLNETDHRTFVPGQYVDAFLYYDGKGRLAATLHQPHITEGQPGILKVVDVKPGLGVFLDLGISKDLLLSKDDLPADENLWPKVNDQMYVELRVKNRLTARPIPYHEIR
;
A
#
# COMPACT_ATOMS: atom_id res chain seq x y z
N MET A 1 10.56 11.07 -14.00
CA MET A 1 9.24 10.46 -13.82
C MET A 1 8.72 10.85 -12.45
N LYS A 2 7.50 11.40 -12.41
CA LYS A 2 6.79 11.76 -11.19
C LYS A 2 6.54 10.52 -10.32
N LEU A 3 6.58 10.69 -9.00
CA LEU A 3 6.27 9.63 -8.04
C LEU A 3 4.85 9.10 -8.27
N LYS A 4 4.72 7.78 -8.41
CA LYS A 4 3.44 7.08 -8.58
C LYS A 4 3.06 6.37 -7.28
N ILE A 5 2.12 6.97 -6.55
CA ILE A 5 1.62 6.42 -5.29
C ILE A 5 0.77 5.18 -5.60
N GLY A 6 0.82 4.16 -4.74
CA GLY A 6 0.19 2.87 -4.98
C GLY A 6 0.92 2.01 -6.01
N GLN A 7 2.13 2.38 -6.43
CA GLN A 7 2.95 1.65 -7.41
C GLN A 7 4.40 1.53 -6.94
N ILE A 8 5.14 0.64 -7.60
CA ILE A 8 6.58 0.47 -7.42
C ILE A 8 7.32 1.52 -8.25
N ASN A 9 8.27 2.21 -7.63
CA ASN A 9 9.05 3.27 -8.24
C ASN A 9 10.54 2.94 -8.09
N GLU A 10 11.29 3.04 -9.19
CA GLU A 10 12.76 3.00 -9.18
C GLU A 10 13.29 4.33 -8.63
N LEU A 11 13.92 4.30 -7.45
CA LEU A 11 14.41 5.49 -6.74
C LEU A 11 15.87 5.34 -6.34
N GLN A 12 16.62 6.45 -6.41
CA GLN A 12 18.01 6.48 -6.00
C GLN A 12 18.13 6.77 -4.51
N VAL A 13 18.96 6.00 -3.81
CA VAL A 13 19.37 6.27 -2.44
C VAL A 13 20.32 7.46 -2.44
N VAL A 14 19.91 8.57 -1.81
CA VAL A 14 20.73 9.79 -1.72
C VAL A 14 21.65 9.72 -0.51
N ARG A 15 21.07 9.40 0.66
CA ARG A 15 21.80 9.32 1.93
C ARG A 15 21.02 8.51 2.96
N LYS A 16 21.73 8.05 3.98
CA LYS A 16 21.16 7.44 5.18
C LYS A 16 21.13 8.46 6.32
N THR A 17 20.07 8.44 7.12
CA THR A 17 19.96 9.11 8.43
C THR A 17 19.82 8.05 9.51
N ASP A 18 19.71 8.47 10.77
CA ASP A 18 19.56 7.55 11.91
C ASP A 18 18.28 6.71 11.84
N ILE A 19 17.24 7.16 11.12
CA ILE A 19 15.91 6.53 11.11
C ILE A 19 15.35 6.22 9.71
N ALA A 20 16.03 6.64 8.64
CA ALA A 20 15.55 6.42 7.28
C ALA A 20 16.66 6.54 6.22
N TYR A 21 16.38 6.04 5.02
CA TYR A 21 17.04 6.43 3.80
C TYR A 21 16.24 7.53 3.12
N LEU A 22 16.92 8.55 2.60
CA LEU A 22 16.34 9.53 1.69
C LEU A 22 16.45 8.98 0.27
N LEU A 23 15.30 8.76 -0.37
CA LEU A 23 15.21 8.30 -1.75
C LEU A 23 14.82 9.46 -2.66
N LYS A 24 15.28 9.42 -3.91
CA LYS A 24 15.03 10.48 -4.89
C LYS A 24 14.68 9.93 -6.25
N SER A 25 13.66 10.52 -6.86
CA SER A 25 13.25 10.21 -8.23
C SER A 25 14.10 10.94 -9.26
N LYS A 26 13.96 10.56 -10.54
CA LYS A 26 14.59 11.27 -11.67
C LYS A 26 14.15 12.74 -11.75
N ASP A 27 12.93 13.06 -11.32
CA ASP A 27 12.38 14.44 -11.33
C ASP A 27 12.69 15.21 -10.05
N GLN A 28 13.66 14.74 -9.26
CA GLN A 28 14.13 15.35 -8.02
C GLN A 28 13.12 15.36 -6.86
N GLU A 29 11.97 14.70 -6.98
CA GLU A 29 11.06 14.46 -5.85
C GLU A 29 11.69 13.48 -4.85
N GLU A 30 11.53 13.77 -3.56
CA GLU A 30 12.15 13.02 -2.46
C GLU A 30 11.10 12.32 -1.59
N VAL A 31 11.45 11.13 -1.09
CA VAL A 31 10.62 10.34 -0.18
C VAL A 31 11.49 9.60 0.84
N PHE A 32 10.96 9.38 2.03
CA PHE A 32 11.66 8.62 3.07
C PHE A 32 11.30 7.14 3.00
N LEU A 33 12.34 6.31 3.05
CA LEU A 33 12.28 4.88 3.34
C LEU A 33 12.74 4.67 4.78
N HIS A 34 11.80 4.49 5.71
CA HIS A 34 12.15 4.26 7.13
C HIS A 34 12.90 2.94 7.30
N LEU A 35 13.78 2.84 8.31
CA LEU A 35 14.62 1.65 8.49
C LEU A 35 13.81 0.35 8.73
N ASN A 36 12.62 0.43 9.30
CA ASN A 36 11.71 -0.70 9.48
C ASN A 36 10.98 -1.11 8.18
N GLU A 37 11.06 -0.29 7.14
CA GLU A 37 10.44 -0.50 5.83
C GLU A 37 11.45 -1.00 4.80
N THR A 38 12.72 -1.26 5.18
CA THR A 38 13.78 -1.67 4.24
C THR A 38 13.78 -3.16 3.91
N ASP A 39 12.83 -3.93 4.42
CA ASP A 39 12.82 -5.39 4.31
C ASP A 39 14.16 -6.01 4.76
N HIS A 40 14.69 -5.50 5.89
CA HIS A 40 15.97 -5.91 6.48
C HIS A 40 17.23 -5.68 5.59
N ARG A 41 17.10 -4.90 4.52
CA ARG A 41 18.21 -4.56 3.61
C ARG A 41 18.91 -3.27 4.02
N THR A 42 20.15 -3.13 3.58
CA THR A 42 20.97 -1.93 3.76
C THR A 42 21.52 -1.46 2.43
N PHE A 43 21.59 -0.14 2.26
CA PHE A 43 22.01 0.49 1.01
C PHE A 43 23.13 1.49 1.23
N VAL A 44 23.87 1.75 0.15
CA VAL A 44 24.83 2.86 0.07
C VAL A 44 24.31 3.93 -0.88
N PRO A 45 24.70 5.21 -0.68
CA PRO A 45 24.37 6.28 -1.61
C PRO A 45 24.71 5.94 -3.06
N GLY A 46 23.83 6.34 -3.98
CA GLY A 46 23.95 6.09 -5.41
C GLY A 46 23.26 4.82 -5.91
N GLN A 47 22.94 3.86 -5.03
CA GLN A 47 22.18 2.66 -5.40
C GLN A 47 20.73 3.00 -5.75
N TYR A 48 20.14 2.18 -6.62
CA TYR A 48 18.72 2.26 -6.95
C TYR A 48 17.95 1.13 -6.26
N VAL A 49 16.74 1.44 -5.84
CA VAL A 49 15.81 0.50 -5.21
C VAL A 49 14.43 0.63 -5.84
N ASP A 50 13.73 -0.49 -5.95
CA ASP A 50 12.33 -0.55 -6.35
C ASP A 50 11.45 -0.47 -5.10
N ALA A 51 10.89 0.71 -4.84
CA ALA A 51 10.12 0.98 -3.63
C ALA A 51 8.64 1.20 -3.92
N PHE A 52 7.78 0.57 -3.12
CA PHE A 52 6.35 0.85 -3.12
C PHE A 52 6.07 2.16 -2.40
N LEU A 53 5.30 3.04 -3.04
CA LEU A 53 4.93 4.33 -2.45
C LEU A 53 3.52 4.31 -1.90
N TYR A 54 3.37 4.77 -0.66
CA TYR A 54 2.09 4.78 0.05
C TYR A 54 1.97 5.99 0.97
N TYR A 55 0.77 6.20 1.51
CA TYR A 55 0.55 7.13 2.60
C TYR A 55 0.68 6.40 3.95
N ASP A 56 1.52 6.90 4.83
CA ASP A 56 1.70 6.38 6.19
C ASP A 56 0.45 6.61 7.07
N GLY A 57 0.52 6.24 8.36
CA GLY A 57 -0.57 6.46 9.32
C GLY A 57 -0.90 7.95 9.58
N LYS A 58 -0.01 8.87 9.20
CA LYS A 58 -0.19 10.33 9.34
C LYS A 58 -0.57 11.00 8.01
N GLY A 59 -0.82 10.22 6.96
CA GLY A 59 -1.17 10.73 5.63
C GLY A 59 0.02 11.32 4.86
N ARG A 60 1.26 11.01 5.25
CA ARG A 60 2.47 11.48 4.58
C ARG A 60 2.94 10.45 3.57
N LEU A 61 3.50 10.90 2.46
CA LEU A 61 4.12 10.02 1.47
C LEU A 61 5.34 9.32 2.08
N ALA A 62 5.36 8.00 1.97
CA ALA A 62 6.43 7.14 2.46
C ALA A 62 6.73 6.04 1.43
N ALA A 63 7.93 5.46 1.53
CA ALA A 63 8.38 4.35 0.73
C ALA A 63 8.56 3.10 1.59
N THR A 64 8.32 1.93 1.00
CA THR A 64 8.62 0.62 1.61
C THR A 64 9.18 -0.34 0.58
N LEU A 65 10.03 -1.25 1.03
CA LEU A 65 10.55 -2.37 0.25
C LEU A 65 9.85 -3.69 0.59
N HIS A 66 8.92 -3.67 1.55
CA HIS A 66 7.98 -4.77 1.72
C HIS A 66 7.15 -4.90 0.46
N GLN A 67 6.97 -6.14 -0.02
CA GLN A 67 6.33 -6.39 -1.30
C GLN A 67 4.82 -6.38 -1.15
N PRO A 68 4.11 -5.44 -1.81
CA PRO A 68 2.66 -5.45 -1.76
C PRO A 68 2.09 -6.63 -2.56
N HIS A 69 0.97 -7.19 -2.11
CA HIS A 69 0.25 -8.25 -2.81
C HIS A 69 -0.40 -7.75 -4.11
N ILE A 70 -0.79 -6.47 -4.15
CA ILE A 70 -1.37 -5.81 -5.33
C ILE A 70 -0.85 -4.37 -5.44
N THR A 71 -0.87 -3.81 -6.66
CA THR A 71 -0.58 -2.39 -6.90
C THR A 71 -1.78 -1.71 -7.56
N GLU A 72 -1.79 -0.39 -7.60
CA GLU A 72 -2.76 0.37 -8.38
C GLU A 72 -2.77 -0.11 -9.84
N GLY A 73 -3.96 -0.35 -10.39
CA GLY A 73 -4.14 -0.88 -11.75
C GLY A 73 -3.91 -2.39 -11.90
N GLN A 74 -3.52 -3.10 -10.84
CA GLN A 74 -3.36 -4.56 -10.84
C GLN A 74 -4.20 -5.18 -9.72
N PRO A 75 -5.48 -5.50 -9.99
CA PRO A 75 -6.33 -6.16 -9.01
C PRO A 75 -5.83 -7.55 -8.60
N GLY A 76 -6.26 -8.01 -7.43
CA GLY A 76 -5.88 -9.32 -6.93
C GLY A 76 -6.67 -9.73 -5.69
N ILE A 77 -6.36 -10.93 -5.20
CA ILE A 77 -6.99 -11.50 -4.02
C ILE A 77 -6.20 -11.09 -2.78
N LEU A 78 -6.86 -10.45 -1.82
CA LEU A 78 -6.31 -10.13 -0.51
C LEU A 78 -7.05 -10.88 0.60
N LYS A 79 -6.33 -11.18 1.69
CA LYS A 79 -6.88 -11.84 2.87
C LYS A 79 -7.46 -10.82 3.84
N VAL A 80 -8.61 -11.11 4.42
CA VAL A 80 -9.19 -10.32 5.52
C VAL A 80 -8.40 -10.57 6.81
N VAL A 81 -7.87 -9.51 7.41
CA VAL A 81 -7.09 -9.57 8.66
C VAL A 81 -7.83 -8.99 9.86
N ASP A 82 -8.76 -8.06 9.64
CA ASP A 82 -9.55 -7.46 10.71
C ASP A 82 -10.91 -6.95 10.18
N VAL A 83 -11.91 -6.87 11.06
CA VAL A 83 -13.25 -6.39 10.75
C VAL A 83 -13.68 -5.41 11.84
N LYS A 84 -14.01 -4.17 11.44
CA LYS A 84 -14.46 -3.12 12.35
C LYS A 84 -15.80 -2.56 11.89
N PRO A 85 -16.94 -2.95 12.49
CA PRO A 85 -18.28 -2.49 12.14
C PRO A 85 -18.42 -0.99 11.83
N GLY A 86 -17.79 -0.13 12.63
CA GLY A 86 -17.84 1.33 12.43
C GLY A 86 -17.08 1.85 11.20
N LEU A 87 -16.15 1.07 10.64
CA LEU A 87 -15.21 1.50 9.60
C LEU A 87 -15.29 0.65 8.32
N GLY A 88 -15.32 -0.67 8.45
CA GLY A 88 -15.25 -1.62 7.34
C GLY A 88 -14.33 -2.80 7.63
N VAL A 89 -13.80 -3.40 6.57
CA VAL A 89 -12.96 -4.61 6.59
C VAL A 89 -11.52 -4.23 6.23
N PHE A 90 -10.54 -4.82 6.90
CA PHE A 90 -9.12 -4.59 6.62
C PHE A 90 -8.51 -5.80 5.92
N LEU A 91 -7.81 -5.53 4.82
CA LEU A 91 -7.20 -6.52 3.94
C LEU A 91 -5.68 -6.43 4.01
N ASP A 92 -5.03 -7.58 4.16
CA ASP A 92 -3.57 -7.69 4.13
C ASP A 92 -3.06 -7.21 2.78
N LEU A 93 -2.19 -6.20 2.76
CA LEU A 93 -1.52 -5.74 1.54
C LEU A 93 -0.11 -6.33 1.42
N GLY A 94 0.43 -7.03 2.42
CA GLY A 94 1.81 -7.52 2.41
C GLY A 94 2.85 -6.44 2.79
N ILE A 95 2.39 -5.28 3.27
CA ILE A 95 3.24 -4.21 3.81
C ILE A 95 2.79 -3.86 5.23
N SER A 96 3.47 -2.91 5.89
CA SER A 96 3.13 -2.47 7.26
C SER A 96 1.76 -1.79 7.43
N LYS A 97 0.95 -1.76 6.37
CA LYS A 97 -0.35 -1.11 6.32
C LYS A 97 -1.38 -1.96 5.57
N ASP A 98 -2.46 -2.27 6.25
CA ASP A 98 -3.63 -2.93 5.65
C ASP A 98 -4.46 -1.96 4.82
N LEU A 99 -5.15 -2.48 3.80
CA LEU A 99 -6.12 -1.73 3.03
C LEU A 99 -7.49 -1.76 3.71
N LEU A 100 -8.05 -0.57 3.93
CA LEU A 100 -9.45 -0.45 4.32
C LEU A 100 -10.37 -0.65 3.11
N LEU A 101 -11.24 -1.65 3.20
CA LEU A 101 -12.47 -1.75 2.46
C LEU A 101 -13.58 -1.06 3.27
N SER A 102 -14.06 0.10 2.82
CA SER A 102 -15.05 0.91 3.57
C SER A 102 -16.35 0.14 3.77
N LYS A 103 -17.01 0.36 4.90
CA LYS A 103 -18.38 -0.08 5.12
C LYS A 103 -19.35 0.42 4.05
N ASP A 104 -19.06 1.56 3.42
CA ASP A 104 -19.89 2.15 2.36
C ASP A 104 -19.83 1.33 1.06
N ASP A 105 -18.79 0.50 0.89
CA ASP A 105 -18.62 -0.43 -0.22
C ASP A 105 -19.05 -1.87 0.15
N LEU A 106 -19.66 -2.06 1.33
CA LEU A 106 -20.11 -3.35 1.86
C LEU A 106 -21.65 -3.37 2.02
N PRO A 107 -22.28 -4.55 2.16
CA PRO A 107 -23.71 -4.64 2.47
C PRO A 107 -24.06 -3.93 3.78
N ALA A 108 -25.27 -3.36 3.84
CA ALA A 108 -25.76 -2.69 5.06
C ALA A 108 -25.93 -3.66 6.25
N ASP A 109 -26.21 -4.94 5.97
CA ASP A 109 -26.23 -5.98 7.00
C ASP A 109 -24.81 -6.49 7.25
N GLU A 110 -24.27 -6.15 8.43
CA GLU A 110 -22.93 -6.56 8.87
C GLU A 110 -22.74 -8.07 8.97
N ASN A 111 -23.83 -8.84 9.12
CA ASN A 111 -23.75 -10.31 9.13
C ASN A 111 -23.34 -10.89 7.77
N LEU A 112 -23.46 -10.09 6.70
CA LEU A 112 -23.04 -10.46 5.34
C LEU A 112 -21.61 -10.03 5.03
N TRP A 113 -20.90 -9.40 5.97
CA TRP A 113 -19.53 -8.97 5.74
C TRP A 113 -18.56 -10.16 5.70
N PRO A 114 -17.47 -10.04 4.93
CA PRO A 114 -16.34 -10.97 5.00
C PRO A 114 -15.79 -11.08 6.41
N LYS A 115 -15.43 -12.30 6.83
CA LYS A 115 -14.86 -12.62 8.14
C LYS A 115 -13.34 -12.67 8.06
N VAL A 116 -12.68 -12.57 9.21
CA VAL A 116 -11.22 -12.75 9.31
C VAL A 116 -10.82 -14.10 8.72
N ASN A 117 -9.79 -14.09 7.88
CA ASN A 117 -9.30 -15.16 7.02
C ASN A 117 -10.05 -15.43 5.72
N ASP A 118 -11.17 -14.75 5.44
CA ASP A 118 -11.78 -14.80 4.11
C ASP A 118 -10.86 -14.13 3.06
N GLN A 119 -11.13 -14.40 1.80
CA GLN A 119 -10.39 -13.87 0.65
C GLN A 119 -11.30 -13.00 -0.21
N MET A 120 -10.79 -11.84 -0.63
CA MET A 120 -11.54 -10.83 -1.37
C MET A 120 -10.78 -10.43 -2.63
N TYR A 121 -11.43 -10.51 -3.79
CA TYR A 121 -10.88 -9.96 -5.03
C TYR A 121 -11.16 -8.46 -5.11
N VAL A 122 -10.11 -7.64 -5.05
CA VAL A 122 -10.20 -6.18 -4.93
C VAL A 122 -9.19 -5.46 -5.81
N GLU A 123 -9.46 -4.20 -6.09
CA GLU A 123 -8.46 -3.25 -6.58
C GLU A 123 -7.98 -2.31 -5.47
N LEU A 124 -6.74 -1.84 -5.60
CA LEU A 124 -6.19 -0.75 -4.81
C LEU A 124 -6.59 0.58 -5.43
N ARG A 125 -7.15 1.48 -4.61
CA ARG A 125 -7.48 2.87 -5.00
C ARG A 125 -6.61 3.86 -4.25
N VAL A 126 -6.05 4.81 -4.98
CA VAL A 126 -5.29 5.93 -4.42
C VAL A 126 -6.12 7.21 -4.48
N LYS A 127 -6.42 7.78 -3.31
CA LYS A 127 -6.94 9.15 -3.17
C LYS A 127 -6.05 9.92 -2.19
N ASN A 128 -6.58 10.29 -1.03
CA ASN A 128 -5.81 10.86 0.08
C ASN A 128 -5.24 9.76 1.02
N ARG A 129 -5.55 8.50 0.72
CA ARG A 129 -5.13 7.28 1.41
C ARG A 129 -5.24 6.12 0.42
N LEU A 130 -4.70 4.97 0.81
CA LEU A 130 -4.90 3.71 0.10
C LEU A 130 -6.14 3.03 0.68
N THR A 131 -7.07 2.64 -0.20
CA THR A 131 -8.26 1.86 0.15
C THR A 131 -8.43 0.71 -0.83
N ALA A 132 -9.12 -0.34 -0.43
CA ALA A 132 -9.55 -1.40 -1.33
C ALA A 132 -10.94 -1.10 -1.89
N ARG A 133 -11.27 -1.63 -3.07
CA ARG A 133 -12.63 -1.61 -3.60
C ARG A 133 -13.07 -2.96 -4.20
N PRO A 134 -14.34 -3.34 -4.00
CA PRO A 134 -15.12 -4.35 -4.65
C PRO A 134 -15.01 -4.49 -6.14
N ILE A 135 -14.33 -5.45 -6.77
CA ILE A 135 -14.56 -5.59 -8.22
C ILE A 135 -15.84 -6.40 -8.43
N PRO A 136 -16.93 -5.80 -8.94
CA PRO A 136 -18.14 -6.54 -9.24
C PRO A 136 -17.88 -7.52 -10.37
N TYR A 137 -18.55 -8.67 -10.34
CA TYR A 137 -18.36 -9.73 -11.33
C TYR A 137 -18.50 -9.24 -12.80
N HIS A 138 -19.38 -8.27 -13.06
CA HIS A 138 -19.59 -7.74 -14.40
C HIS A 138 -18.40 -6.91 -14.94
N GLU A 139 -17.44 -6.51 -14.10
CA GLU A 139 -16.23 -5.77 -14.49
C GLU A 139 -15.04 -6.69 -14.81
N ILE A 140 -15.12 -8.00 -14.53
CA ILE A 140 -14.01 -8.97 -14.67
C ILE A 140 -13.91 -9.53 -16.12
N ARG A 141 -14.43 -8.82 -17.12
CA ARG A 141 -14.47 -9.28 -18.52
C ARG A 141 -13.26 -8.87 -19.34
#